data_AF-A0A6L5YIS3-F1
#
_entry.id   AF-A0A6L5YIS3-F1
#
_cell.length_a   1.000
_cell.length_b   1.000
_cell.length_c   1.000
_cell.angle_alpha   90.00
_cell.angle_beta   90.00
_cell.angle_gamma   90.00
#
_symmetry.space_group_name_H-M   'P 1'
#
loop_
_entity.id
_entity.type
_entity.pdbx_description
1 polymer ?
#
loop_
_entity_poly.entity_id
_entity_poly.type
_entity_poly.pdbx_seq_one_letter_code
_entity_poly.pdbx_strand_id
1 'polypeptide(L)'
;MNSTALGAENTKKESVIFISEAHEKFYYEKLEEVRYQDVYHKALCYCLGINDDTRRNANRIYDFKTGCVKTECLHEGWQTSGSVKVVRMA
;
A
#
# COMPACT_ATOMS: atom_id res chain seq x y z
N MET A 1 2.44 34.89 33.47
CA MET A 1 1.34 33.90 33.39
C MET A 1 1.74 32.91 32.33
N ASN A 2 2.23 31.74 32.73
CA ASN A 2 2.67 30.70 31.81
C ASN A 2 1.62 29.60 31.86
N SER A 3 0.73 29.60 30.87
CA SER A 3 -0.36 28.62 30.76
C SER A 3 -0.25 27.94 29.41
N THR A 4 0.77 27.10 29.26
CA THR A 4 0.78 26.11 28.18
C THR A 4 0.48 24.77 28.82
N ALA A 5 -0.70 24.23 28.52
CA ALA A 5 -1.16 22.96 29.04
C ALA A 5 -0.17 21.84 28.66
N LEU A 6 0.42 21.19 29.65
CA LEU A 6 1.29 20.00 29.55
C LEU A 6 0.59 18.76 28.93
N GLY A 7 -0.60 18.90 28.37
CA GLY A 7 -1.45 17.81 27.87
C GLY A 7 -1.44 17.60 26.35
N ALA A 8 -0.65 18.36 25.59
CA ALA A 8 -0.57 18.24 24.13
C ALA A 8 0.53 17.27 23.64
N GLU A 9 0.97 16.34 24.48
CA GLU A 9 1.89 15.27 24.08
C GLU A 9 1.14 13.94 23.95
N ASN A 10 0.14 13.91 23.07
CA ASN A 10 -0.36 12.65 22.51
C ASN A 10 0.15 12.53 21.06
N THR A 11 1.47 12.60 20.87
CA THR A 11 2.10 12.08 19.66
C THR A 11 2.10 10.54 19.73
N LYS A 12 0.91 9.93 19.71
CA LYS A 12 0.81 8.54 19.27
C LYS A 12 1.18 8.56 17.80
N LYS A 13 2.46 8.35 17.50
CA LYS A 13 2.93 8.03 16.16
C LYS A 13 2.21 6.74 15.79
N GLU A 14 1.07 6.85 15.12
CA GLU A 14 0.28 5.69 14.71
C GLU A 14 1.18 4.81 13.83
N SER A 15 1.63 3.70 14.40
CA SER A 15 2.40 2.70 13.69
C SER A 15 1.48 2.00 12.71
N VAL A 16 1.85 1.99 11.43
CA VAL A 16 1.12 1.23 10.40
C VAL A 16 1.09 -0.25 10.82
N ILE A 17 -0.09 -0.86 10.81
CA ILE A 17 -0.29 -2.25 11.20
C ILE A 17 -0.20 -3.12 9.95
N PHE A 18 0.67 -4.12 9.95
CA PHE A 18 0.77 -5.09 8.86
C PHE A 18 0.21 -6.44 9.29
N ILE A 19 -0.50 -7.11 8.37
CA ILE A 19 -1.08 -8.43 8.63
C ILE A 19 -0.02 -9.55 8.69
N SER A 20 1.16 -9.30 8.13
CA SER A 20 2.28 -10.24 8.07
C SER A 20 3.57 -9.52 7.70
N GLU A 21 4.71 -10.16 7.99
CA GLU A 21 6.03 -9.68 7.57
C GLU A 21 6.14 -9.55 6.05
N ALA A 22 5.48 -10.44 5.30
CA ALA A 22 5.45 -10.37 3.83
C ALA A 22 4.72 -9.12 3.32
N HIS A 23 3.67 -8.68 4.03
CA HIS A 23 2.98 -7.43 3.72
C HIS A 23 3.90 -6.23 4.02
N GLU A 24 4.51 -6.19 5.20
CA GLU A 24 5.41 -5.10 5.60
C GLU A 24 6.61 -4.97 4.65
N LYS A 25 7.28 -6.08 4.34
CA LYS A 25 8.41 -6.11 3.43
C LYS A 25 8.03 -5.60 2.04
N PHE A 26 6.92 -6.10 1.48
CA PHE A 26 6.43 -5.65 0.18
C PHE A 26 6.13 -4.15 0.16
N TYR A 27 5.50 -3.63 1.22
CA TYR A 27 5.15 -2.21 1.32
C TYR A 27 6.38 -1.31 1.20
N TYR A 28 7.43 -1.58 1.97
CA TYR A 28 8.66 -0.77 1.93
C TYR A 28 9.43 -0.96 0.61
N GLU A 29 9.53 -2.19 0.10
CA GLU A 29 10.19 -2.46 -1.20
C GLU A 29 9.52 -1.69 -2.34
N LYS A 30 8.18 -1.71 -2.42
CA LYS A 30 7.45 -1.01 -3.49
C LYS A 30 7.43 0.51 -3.33
N LEU A 31 7.53 1.02 -2.11
CA LEU A 31 7.66 2.45 -1.88
C LEU A 31 9.00 3.03 -2.37
N GLU A 32 10.04 2.22 -2.50
CA GLU A 32 11.30 2.65 -3.13
C GLU A 32 11.18 2.70 -4.66
N GLU A 33 10.25 1.94 -5.25
CA GLU A 33 10.05 1.86 -6.70
C GLU A 33 9.08 2.94 -7.24
N VAL A 34 8.22 3.54 -6.39
CA VAL A 34 7.29 4.59 -6.83
C VAL A 34 8.00 5.90 -7.14
N ARG A 35 7.54 6.60 -8.17
CA ARG A 35 8.06 7.92 -8.56
C ARG A 35 7.90 8.98 -7.46
N TYR A 36 6.81 8.93 -6.69
CA TYR A 36 6.52 9.85 -5.60
C TYR A 36 5.98 9.10 -4.39
N GLN A 37 6.53 9.35 -3.20
CA GLN A 37 6.03 8.78 -1.95
C GLN A 37 4.92 9.64 -1.33
N ASP A 38 3.91 9.96 -2.12
CA ASP A 38 2.72 10.66 -1.64
C ASP A 38 1.75 9.71 -0.89
N VAL A 39 0.67 10.27 -0.37
CA VAL A 39 -0.34 9.53 0.40
C VAL A 39 -1.05 8.45 -0.42
N TYR A 40 -1.20 8.64 -1.74
CA TYR A 40 -1.90 7.71 -2.62
C TYR A 40 -1.01 6.50 -2.95
N HIS A 41 0.26 6.74 -3.26
CA HIS A 41 1.21 5.67 -3.51
C HIS A 41 1.47 4.81 -2.25
N LYS A 42 1.47 5.44 -1.07
CA LYS A 42 1.50 4.70 0.21
C LYS A 42 0.27 3.84 0.38
N ALA A 43 -0.93 4.39 0.20
CA ALA A 43 -2.17 3.61 0.30
C ALA A 43 -2.18 2.46 -0.72
N LEU A 44 -1.77 2.71 -1.97
CA LEU A 44 -1.68 1.72 -3.04
C LEU A 44 -0.74 0.56 -2.68
N CYS A 45 0.51 0.86 -2.31
CA CYS A 45 1.48 -0.16 -1.91
C CYS A 45 0.99 -0.98 -0.72
N TYR A 46 0.32 -0.33 0.24
CA TYR A 46 -0.26 -1.00 1.40
C TYR A 46 -1.39 -1.94 0.96
N CYS A 47 -2.36 -1.46 0.19
CA CYS A 47 -3.48 -2.28 -0.30
C CYS A 47 -2.98 -3.50 -1.09
N LEU A 48 -2.09 -3.31 -2.06
CA LEU A 48 -1.53 -4.41 -2.85
C LEU A 48 -0.72 -5.39 -2.00
N GLY A 49 -0.15 -4.93 -0.89
CA GLY A 49 0.60 -5.73 0.06
C GLY A 49 -0.25 -6.70 0.90
N ILE A 50 -1.57 -6.48 1.00
CA ILE A 50 -2.46 -7.31 1.83
C ILE A 50 -2.58 -8.73 1.28
N ASN A 51 -2.81 -8.89 -0.03
CA ASN A 51 -3.08 -10.18 -0.64
C ASN A 51 -1.84 -10.77 -1.33
N ASP A 52 -1.67 -12.09 -1.22
CA ASP A 52 -0.49 -12.76 -1.77
C ASP A 52 -0.43 -12.72 -3.31
N ASP A 53 -1.57 -12.91 -3.97
CA ASP A 53 -1.67 -12.85 -5.42
C ASP A 53 -1.34 -11.43 -5.92
N THR A 54 -1.80 -10.40 -5.21
CA THR A 54 -1.50 -9.00 -5.59
C THR A 54 -0.05 -8.63 -5.36
N ARG A 55 0.61 -9.16 -4.32
CA ARG A 55 2.07 -9.00 -4.15
C ARG A 55 2.85 -9.63 -5.30
N ARG A 56 2.52 -10.87 -5.66
CA ARG A 56 3.19 -11.61 -6.74
C ARG A 56 3.00 -10.97 -8.11
N ASN A 57 1.88 -10.29 -8.32
CA ASN A 57 1.50 -9.70 -9.60
C ASN A 57 1.51 -8.16 -9.58
N ALA A 58 2.17 -7.52 -8.61
CA ALA A 58 2.13 -6.07 -8.43
C ALA A 58 2.51 -5.30 -9.71
N ASN A 59 3.55 -5.74 -10.43
CA ASN A 59 3.99 -5.11 -11.69
C ASN A 59 3.01 -5.29 -12.87
N ARG A 60 2.08 -6.25 -12.74
CA ARG A 60 0.98 -6.47 -13.69
C ARG A 60 -0.23 -5.61 -13.35
N ILE A 61 -0.36 -5.19 -12.10
CA ILE A 61 -1.46 -4.33 -11.60
C ILE A 61 -1.10 -2.85 -11.76
N TYR A 62 0.14 -2.49 -11.43
CA TYR A 62 0.61 -1.11 -11.42
C TYR A 62 2.01 -1.00 -12.01
N ASP A 63 2.20 -0.01 -12.85
CA ASP A 63 3.52 0.37 -13.34
C ASP A 63 4.14 1.40 -12.39
N PHE A 64 5.00 0.93 -11.48
CA PHE A 64 5.64 1.77 -10.46
C PHE A 64 6.51 2.89 -11.05
N LYS A 65 7.04 2.70 -12.26
CA LYS A 65 7.90 3.68 -12.94
C LYS A 65 7.09 4.81 -13.57
N THR A 66 6.03 4.48 -14.30
CA THR A 66 5.20 5.48 -15.00
C THR A 66 4.07 6.04 -14.12
N GLY A 67 3.69 5.31 -13.07
CA GLY A 67 2.59 5.67 -12.18
C GLY A 67 1.21 5.34 -12.75
N CYS A 68 1.11 4.31 -13.61
CA CYS A 68 -0.11 3.96 -14.31
C CYS A 68 -0.66 2.60 -13.88
N VAL A 69 -1.98 2.53 -13.66
CA VAL A 69 -2.70 1.28 -13.41
C VAL A 69 -2.87 0.52 -14.73
N LYS A 70 -2.63 -0.79 -14.67
CA LYS A 70 -2.78 -1.74 -15.78
C LYS A 70 -4.10 -2.48 -15.64
N THR A 71 -5.15 -1.91 -16.23
CA THR A 71 -6.52 -2.44 -16.09
C THR A 71 -6.71 -3.86 -16.63
N GLU A 72 -5.84 -4.28 -17.55
CA GLU A 72 -5.78 -5.64 -18.07
C GLU A 72 -5.61 -6.70 -16.98
N CYS A 73 -5.01 -6.35 -15.83
CA CYS A 73 -4.84 -7.27 -14.70
C CYS A 73 -6.15 -7.87 -14.19
N LEU A 74 -7.30 -7.21 -14.39
CA LEU A 74 -8.61 -7.68 -13.98
C LEU A 74 -9.10 -8.91 -14.78
N HIS A 75 -8.51 -9.16 -15.94
CA HIS A 75 -8.87 -10.25 -16.84
C HIS A 75 -7.80 -11.35 -16.88
N GLU A 76 -6.72 -11.21 -16.10
CA GLU A 76 -5.64 -12.19 -16.08
C GLU A 76 -5.99 -13.42 -15.23
N GLY A 77 -5.59 -14.61 -15.69
CA GLY A 77 -5.98 -15.89 -15.09
C GLY A 77 -5.41 -16.19 -13.69
N TRP A 78 -4.58 -15.30 -13.12
CA TRP A 78 -4.09 -15.45 -11.75
C TRP A 78 -5.06 -14.87 -10.71
N GLN A 79 -6.07 -14.10 -11.13
CA GLN A 79 -7.00 -13.44 -10.22
C GLN A 79 -7.88 -14.44 -9.46
N THR A 80 -7.97 -14.23 -8.15
CA THR A 80 -8.90 -14.88 -7.24
C THR A 80 -9.95 -13.88 -6.74
N SER A 81 -11.02 -14.36 -6.09
CA SER A 81 -12.03 -13.46 -5.50
C SER A 81 -11.44 -12.50 -4.46
N GLY A 82 -10.37 -12.91 -3.78
CA GLY A 82 -9.64 -12.07 -2.82
C GLY A 82 -8.80 -11.00 -3.50
N SER A 83 -8.04 -11.37 -4.54
CA SER A 83 -7.19 -10.42 -5.25
C SER A 83 -7.99 -9.38 -6.02
N VAL A 84 -9.12 -9.76 -6.63
CA VAL A 84 -10.03 -8.82 -7.32
C VAL A 84 -10.55 -7.73 -6.38
N LYS A 85 -10.84 -8.07 -5.12
CA LYS A 85 -11.29 -7.08 -4.13
C LYS A 85 -10.18 -6.08 -3.80
N VAL A 86 -8.96 -6.57 -3.59
CA VAL A 86 -7.79 -5.72 -3.30
C VAL A 86 -7.47 -4.80 -4.47
N VAL A 87 -7.42 -5.34 -5.69
CA VAL A 87 -7.13 -4.56 -6.92
C VAL A 87 -8.16 -3.46 -7.16
N ARG A 88 -9.42 -3.67 -6.78
CA ARG A 88 -10.48 -2.65 -6.92
C ARG A 88 -10.49 -1.60 -5.80
N MET A 89 -9.88 -1.90 -4.66
CA MET A 89 -9.73 -0.95 -3.56
C MET A 89 -8.51 -0.04 -3.72
N ALA A 90 -7.45 -0.61 -4.28
CA ALA A 90 -6.19 0.03 -4.62
C ALA A 90 -6.37 1.09 -5.73
#